data_AF-A0A917FLQ1-F1
#
_entry.id   AF-A0A917FLQ1-F1
#
_cell.length_a   1.000
_cell.length_b   1.000
_cell.length_c   1.000
_cell.angle_alpha   90.00
_cell.angle_beta   90.00
_cell.angle_gamma   90.00
#
_symmetry.space_group_name_H-M   'P 1'
#
loop_
_entity.id
_entity.type
_entity.pdbx_description
1 polymer ?
#
loop_
_entity_poly.entity_id
_entity_poly.type
_entity_poly.pdbx_seq_one_letter_code
_entity_poly.pdbx_strand_id
1 'polypeptide(L)'
;MKVTIPNEVADAIEFARSWPETNASIITHVIDSEIYTDDRSNALRSIPFDTLLSALVNGYEREKTAEEAAHERIKRVYDIAIDTAKYFIDAVEIAEQLSFADGIKYALNELGVKISGVNAPGRDTGK
;
A
#
# COMPACT_ATOMS: atom_id res chain seq x y z
N MET A 1 16.73 2.78 -8.66
CA MET A 1 15.37 3.29 -8.92
C MET A 1 14.40 2.15 -8.60
N LYS A 2 13.29 2.42 -7.92
CA LYS A 2 12.28 1.39 -7.63
C LYS A 2 11.48 1.09 -8.90
N VAL A 3 11.16 -0.18 -9.09
CA VAL A 3 10.26 -0.64 -10.16
C VAL A 3 8.84 -0.72 -9.62
N THR A 4 7.84 -0.43 -10.45
CA THR A 4 6.44 -0.72 -10.13
C THR A 4 6.15 -2.16 -10.56
N ILE A 5 5.61 -2.98 -9.67
CA ILE A 5 5.26 -4.38 -9.94
C ILE A 5 3.77 -4.63 -9.66
N PRO A 6 3.16 -5.64 -10.28
CA PRO A 6 1.76 -5.99 -10.00
C PRO A 6 1.54 -6.32 -8.53
N ASN A 7 0.34 -6.04 -8.02
CA ASN A 7 -0.03 -6.29 -6.62
C ASN A 7 0.21 -7.75 -6.20
N GLU A 8 -0.14 -8.70 -7.06
CA GLU A 8 0.01 -10.15 -6.80
C GLU A 8 1.48 -10.55 -6.62
N VAL A 9 2.38 -9.93 -7.38
CA VAL A 9 3.83 -10.16 -7.26
C VAL A 9 4.36 -9.55 -5.97
N ALA A 10 3.91 -8.35 -5.63
CA ALA A 10 4.27 -7.72 -4.37
C ALA A 10 3.79 -8.53 -3.16
N ASP A 11 2.58 -9.10 -3.21
CA ASP A 11 2.06 -9.98 -2.17
C ASP A 11 2.87 -11.28 -2.06
N ALA A 12 3.28 -11.88 -3.18
CA ALA A 12 4.17 -13.02 -3.17
C ALA A 12 5.53 -12.71 -2.53
N ILE A 13 6.12 -11.54 -2.83
CA ILE A 13 7.39 -11.10 -2.22
C ILE A 13 7.24 -10.87 -0.72
N GLU A 14 6.21 -10.15 -0.27
CA GLU A 14 6.01 -9.90 1.16
C GLU A 14 5.65 -11.18 1.92
N PHE A 15 4.90 -12.09 1.30
CA PHE A 15 4.66 -13.40 1.88
C PHE A 15 5.98 -14.16 2.10
N ALA A 16 6.85 -14.23 1.09
CA ALA A 16 8.13 -14.90 1.23
C ALA A 16 9.00 -14.26 2.33
N ARG A 17 8.97 -12.92 2.46
CA ARG A 17 9.66 -12.17 3.52
C ARG A 17 9.06 -12.33 4.92
N SER A 18 7.83 -12.81 5.04
CA SER A 18 7.26 -13.17 6.35
C SER A 18 7.97 -14.38 6.97
N TRP A 19 8.70 -15.14 6.15
CA TRP A 19 9.68 -16.14 6.54
C TRP A 19 11.08 -15.54 6.43
N PRO A 20 12.10 -16.09 7.13
CA PRO A 20 13.49 -15.59 7.05
C PRO A 20 14.17 -15.92 5.70
N GLU A 21 13.43 -15.80 4.60
CA GLU A 21 13.92 -16.01 3.25
C GLU A 21 14.80 -14.84 2.80
N THR A 22 15.92 -15.20 2.19
CA THR A 22 16.79 -14.23 1.53
C THR A 22 16.30 -13.97 0.11
N ASN A 23 16.75 -12.87 -0.51
CA ASN A 23 16.50 -12.63 -1.94
C ASN A 23 16.93 -13.83 -2.82
N ALA A 24 18.00 -14.54 -2.43
CA ALA A 24 18.45 -15.73 -3.13
C ALA A 24 17.44 -16.89 -3.02
N SER A 25 16.83 -17.09 -1.84
CA SER A 25 15.77 -18.08 -1.63
C SER A 25 14.54 -17.79 -2.49
N ILE A 26 14.11 -16.53 -2.52
CA ILE A 26 12.97 -16.09 -3.34
C ILE A 26 13.26 -16.31 -4.83
N ILE A 27 14.50 -16.11 -5.28
CA ILE A 27 14.92 -16.39 -6.65
C ILE A 27 14.87 -17.89 -6.96
N THR A 28 15.23 -18.77 -6.01
CA THR A 28 15.10 -20.23 -6.20
C THR A 28 13.66 -20.63 -6.48
N HIS A 29 12.68 -19.98 -5.85
CA HIS A 29 11.26 -20.21 -6.14
C HIS A 29 10.92 -19.88 -7.59
N VAL A 30 11.66 -19.01 -8.28
CA VAL A 30 11.41 -18.68 -9.68
C VAL A 30 12.07 -19.67 -10.61
N ILE A 31 13.31 -20.07 -10.31
CA ILE A 31 14.14 -20.94 -11.15
C ILE A 31 13.65 -22.39 -11.10
N ASP A 32 13.36 -22.93 -9.91
CA ASP A 32 13.02 -24.34 -9.71
C ASP A 32 11.51 -24.58 -9.89
N SER A 33 11.03 -24.36 -11.12
CA SER A 33 9.59 -24.41 -11.44
C SER A 33 8.91 -25.76 -11.26
N GLU A 34 9.66 -26.85 -11.24
CA GLU A 34 9.13 -28.18 -10.95
C GLU A 34 8.89 -28.42 -9.46
N ILE A 35 9.61 -27.69 -8.59
CA ILE A 35 9.52 -27.82 -7.13
C ILE A 35 8.51 -26.81 -6.58
N TYR A 36 8.56 -25.57 -7.07
CA TYR A 36 7.75 -24.46 -6.58
C TYR A 36 6.62 -24.14 -7.55
N THR A 37 5.55 -24.93 -7.47
CA THR A 37 4.41 -24.87 -8.41
C THR A 37 3.22 -24.07 -7.88
N ASP A 38 3.30 -23.54 -6.65
CA ASP A 38 2.21 -22.79 -6.03
C ASP A 38 1.97 -21.42 -6.66
N ASP A 39 0.77 -20.87 -6.46
CA ASP A 39 0.32 -19.62 -7.09
C ASP A 39 1.26 -18.44 -6.83
N ARG A 40 1.91 -18.38 -5.66
CA ARG A 40 2.86 -17.31 -5.33
C ARG A 40 4.13 -17.42 -6.13
N SER A 41 4.66 -18.63 -6.29
CA SER A 41 5.83 -18.89 -7.12
C SER A 41 5.52 -18.61 -8.60
N ASN A 42 4.31 -18.91 -9.05
CA ASN A 42 3.82 -18.53 -10.38
C ASN A 42 3.67 -17.01 -10.54
N ALA A 43 3.19 -16.30 -9.51
CA ALA A 43 3.12 -14.85 -9.51
C ALA A 43 4.51 -14.22 -9.65
N LEU A 44 5.53 -14.71 -8.94
CA LEU A 44 6.91 -14.22 -9.10
C LEU A 44 7.44 -14.37 -10.53
N ARG A 45 7.00 -15.41 -11.26
CA ARG A 45 7.36 -15.66 -12.68
C ARG A 45 6.55 -14.84 -13.68
N SER A 46 5.50 -14.14 -13.24
CA SER A 46 4.63 -13.37 -14.13
C SER A 46 5.27 -12.07 -14.64
N ILE A 47 6.35 -11.61 -14.00
CA ILE A 47 7.13 -10.44 -14.42
C ILE A 47 8.51 -10.85 -14.95
N PRO A 48 9.16 -9.99 -15.77
CA PRO A 48 10.52 -10.27 -16.23
C PRO A 48 11.48 -10.47 -15.05
N PHE A 49 12.40 -11.42 -15.19
CA PHE A 49 13.35 -11.80 -14.13
C PHE A 49 14.18 -10.60 -13.65
N ASP A 50 14.67 -9.76 -14.56
CA ASP A 50 15.43 -8.55 -14.21
C ASP A 50 14.58 -7.53 -13.43
N THR A 51 13.28 -7.45 -13.71
CA THR A 51 12.34 -6.63 -12.95
C THR A 51 12.18 -7.14 -11.53
N LEU A 52 12.05 -8.47 -11.35
CA LEU A 52 12.00 -9.08 -10.02
C LEU A 52 13.30 -8.85 -9.24
N LEU A 53 14.45 -9.06 -9.88
CA LEU A 53 15.75 -8.84 -9.24
C LEU A 53 15.91 -7.37 -8.78
N SER A 54 15.51 -6.42 -9.64
CA SER A 54 15.50 -5.00 -9.30
C SER A 54 14.56 -4.71 -8.13
N ALA A 55 13.36 -5.31 -8.10
CA ALA A 55 12.40 -5.18 -7.01
C ALA A 55 12.95 -5.71 -5.68
N LEU A 56 13.62 -6.87 -5.69
CA LEU A 56 14.18 -7.50 -4.50
C LEU A 56 15.37 -6.72 -3.93
N VAL A 57 16.23 -6.15 -4.79
CA VAL A 57 17.45 -5.43 -4.38
C VAL A 57 17.17 -3.98 -4.04
N ASN A 58 16.44 -3.27 -4.90
CA ASN A 58 16.23 -1.82 -4.78
C ASN A 58 14.90 -1.46 -4.09
N GLY A 59 14.06 -2.45 -3.81
CA GLY A 59 12.66 -2.25 -3.44
C GLY A 59 11.77 -1.96 -4.65
N TYR A 60 10.46 -1.92 -4.40
CA TYR A 60 9.46 -1.75 -5.44
C TYR A 60 8.29 -0.89 -4.95
N GLU A 61 7.50 -0.42 -5.91
CA GLU A 61 6.18 0.14 -5.70
C GLU A 61 5.13 -0.87 -6.15
N ARG A 62 4.02 -0.94 -5.43
CA ARG A 62 2.88 -1.78 -5.82
C ARG A 62 2.05 -1.04 -6.87
N GLU A 63 1.69 -1.71 -7.94
CA GLU A 63 0.66 -1.24 -8.85
C GLU A 63 -0.64 -1.10 -8.06
N LYS A 64 -1.30 0.05 -8.19
CA LYS A 64 -2.55 0.34 -7.49
C LYS A 64 -3.67 0.34 -8.49
N THR A 65 -4.81 -0.19 -8.08
CA THR A 65 -6.05 0.06 -8.82
C THR A 65 -6.34 1.56 -8.85
N ALA A 66 -7.12 2.02 -9.84
CA ALA A 66 -7.53 3.42 -9.91
C ALA A 66 -8.26 3.87 -8.63
N GLU A 67 -9.03 2.95 -8.03
CA GLU A 67 -9.74 3.15 -6.77
C GLU A 67 -8.77 3.30 -5.60
N GLU A 68 -7.80 2.40 -5.42
CA GLU A 68 -6.79 2.49 -4.36
C GLU A 68 -5.97 3.78 -4.47
N ALA A 69 -5.57 4.15 -5.69
CA ALA A 69 -4.87 5.40 -5.94
C ALA A 69 -5.74 6.62 -5.60
N ALA A 70 -7.05 6.56 -5.86
CA ALA A 70 -7.99 7.61 -5.46
C ALA A 70 -8.15 7.67 -3.93
N HIS A 71 -8.28 6.53 -3.27
CA HIS A 71 -8.38 6.44 -1.81
C HIS A 71 -7.15 7.02 -1.12
N GLU A 72 -5.95 6.73 -1.62
CA GLU A 72 -4.73 7.31 -1.07
C GLU A 72 -4.64 8.83 -1.25
N ARG A 73 -5.10 9.36 -2.39
CA ARG A 73 -5.15 10.83 -2.59
C ARG A 73 -6.10 11.47 -1.60
N ILE A 74 -7.29 10.90 -1.41
CA ILE A 74 -8.28 11.40 -0.44
C ILE A 74 -7.72 11.31 0.98
N LYS A 75 -7.14 10.16 1.37
CA LYS A 75 -6.52 9.97 2.67
C LYS A 75 -5.41 10.99 2.91
N ARG A 76 -4.56 11.26 1.91
CA ARG A 76 -3.50 12.26 2.03
C ARG A 76 -4.05 13.66 2.30
N VAL A 77 -5.11 14.06 1.60
CA VAL A 77 -5.75 15.38 1.83
C VAL A 77 -6.36 15.44 3.23
N TYR A 78 -7.00 14.37 3.69
CA TYR A 78 -7.51 14.25 5.04
C TYR A 78 -6.41 14.36 6.10
N ASP A 79 -5.32 13.59 5.95
CA ASP A 79 -4.18 13.59 6.87
C ASP A 79 -3.53 14.98 6.93
N ILE A 80 -3.35 15.65 5.78
CA ILE A 80 -2.82 17.02 5.72
C ILE A 80 -3.70 17.97 6.53
N ALA A 81 -5.02 17.92 6.41
CA ALA A 81 -5.91 18.80 7.17
C ALA A 81 -5.76 18.57 8.69
N ILE A 82 -5.77 17.31 9.12
CA ILE A 82 -5.60 16.94 10.53
C ILE A 82 -4.22 17.35 11.06
N ASP A 83 -3.16 17.13 10.29
CA ASP A 83 -1.80 17.48 10.70
C ASP A 83 -1.60 18.99 10.71
N THR A 84 -2.12 19.71 9.71
CA THR A 84 -2.01 21.17 9.62
C THR A 84 -2.70 21.84 10.82
N ALA A 85 -3.86 21.32 11.26
CA ALA A 85 -4.56 21.79 12.45
C ALA A 85 -3.68 21.80 13.71
N LYS A 86 -2.69 20.90 13.81
CA LYS A 86 -1.79 20.82 14.98
C LYS A 86 -0.79 21.98 15.05
N TYR A 87 -0.56 22.68 13.93
CA TYR A 87 0.42 23.75 13.84
C TYR A 87 -0.19 25.15 13.94
N PHE A 88 -1.52 25.26 13.88
CA PHE A 88 -2.22 26.53 14.08
C PHE A 88 -2.33 26.88 15.56
N ILE A 89 -2.29 28.18 15.85
CA ILE A 89 -2.49 28.75 17.19
C ILE A 89 -3.90 29.33 17.31
N ASP A 90 -4.45 29.82 16.20
CA ASP A 90 -5.78 30.40 16.15
C ASP A 90 -6.86 29.30 16.16
N ALA A 91 -7.82 29.43 17.08
CA ALA A 91 -8.86 28.43 17.27
C ALA A 91 -9.82 28.32 16.07
N VAL A 92 -10.01 29.40 15.31
CA VAL A 92 -10.84 29.39 14.10
C VAL A 92 -10.12 28.60 13.00
N GLU A 93 -8.82 28.84 12.77
CA GLU A 93 -8.02 28.11 11.79
C GLU A 93 -7.96 26.60 12.11
N ILE A 94 -7.80 26.24 13.38
CA ILE A 94 -7.87 24.85 13.84
C ILE A 94 -9.25 24.26 13.50
N ALA A 95 -10.34 24.96 13.85
CA ALA A 95 -11.70 24.51 13.63
C ALA A 95 -12.02 24.34 12.13
N GLU A 96 -11.52 25.22 11.26
CA GLU A 96 -11.68 25.12 9.82
C GLU A 96 -11.06 23.85 9.25
N GLN A 97 -9.82 23.53 9.63
CA GLN A 97 -9.13 22.32 9.16
C GLN A 97 -9.81 21.04 9.64
N LEU A 98 -10.23 21.01 10.92
CA LEU A 98 -10.94 19.86 11.48
C LEU A 98 -12.31 19.69 10.82
N SER A 99 -13.03 20.79 10.57
CA SER A 99 -14.33 20.76 9.89
C SER A 99 -14.20 20.28 8.44
N PHE A 100 -13.13 20.67 7.74
CA PHE A 100 -12.83 20.17 6.40
C PHE A 100 -12.57 18.66 6.43
N ALA A 101 -11.75 18.18 7.37
CA ALA A 101 -11.48 16.75 7.54
C ALA A 101 -12.75 15.94 7.88
N ASP A 102 -13.64 16.49 8.70
CA ASP A 102 -14.94 15.89 9.00
C ASP A 102 -15.90 15.92 7.80
N GLY A 103 -15.85 16.98 6.98
CA GLY A 103 -16.57 17.04 5.70
C GLY A 103 -16.16 15.92 4.74
N ILE A 104 -14.87 15.58 4.67
CA ILE A 104 -14.38 14.43 3.90
C ILE A 104 -14.99 13.13 4.43
N LYS A 105 -14.94 12.88 5.75
CA LYS A 105 -15.54 11.68 6.35
C LYS A 105 -17.04 11.58 6.06
N TYR A 106 -17.75 12.69 6.19
CA TYR A 106 -19.19 12.77 5.93
C TYR A 106 -19.49 12.37 4.49
N ALA A 107 -18.84 13.01 3.51
CA ALA A 107 -19.03 12.69 2.09
C ALA A 107 -18.72 11.21 1.77
N LEU A 108 -17.64 10.65 2.32
CA LEU A 108 -17.30 9.24 2.12
C LEU A 108 -18.37 8.30 2.69
N ASN A 109 -18.93 8.62 3.86
CA ASN A 109 -20.01 7.82 4.46
C ASN A 109 -21.30 7.89 3.64
N GLU A 110 -21.69 9.07 3.16
CA GLU A 110 -22.87 9.23 2.29
C GLU A 110 -22.72 8.47 0.96
N LEU A 111 -21.52 8.45 0.40
CA LEU A 111 -21.22 7.72 -0.84
C LEU A 111 -21.00 6.21 -0.63
N GLY A 112 -21.01 5.72 0.63
CA GLY A 112 -20.74 4.33 0.95
C GLY A 112 -19.30 3.88 0.73
N VAL A 113 -18.36 4.82 0.58
CA VAL A 113 -16.93 4.53 0.35
C VAL A 113 -16.20 4.40 1.68
N LYS A 114 -15.38 3.36 1.85
CA LYS A 114 -14.62 3.12 3.08
C LYS A 114 -13.12 3.24 2.82
N ILE A 115 -12.50 4.20 3.51
CA ILE A 115 -11.06 4.44 3.47
C ILE A 115 -10.48 4.22 4.87
N SER A 116 -9.59 3.23 4.97
CA SER A 116 -8.84 2.88 6.18
C SER A 116 -8.07 4.08 6.73
N GLY A 117 -8.26 4.37 8.02
CA GLY A 117 -7.64 5.51 8.69
C GLY A 117 -8.30 6.87 8.43
N VAL A 118 -9.43 6.90 7.70
CA VAL A 118 -10.24 8.11 7.49
C VAL A 118 -11.62 7.94 8.12
N ASN A 119 -12.49 7.11 7.50
CA ASN A 119 -13.86 6.82 7.96
C ASN A 119 -14.10 5.32 8.22
N ALA A 120 -13.02 4.53 8.21
CA ALA A 120 -12.99 3.13 8.60
C ALA A 120 -11.77 2.88 9.51
N PRO A 121 -11.82 1.88 10.41
CA PRO A 121 -10.67 1.49 11.22
C PRO A 121 -9.43 1.27 10.35
N GLY A 122 -8.25 1.65 10.86
CA GLY A 122 -6.98 1.30 10.22
C GLY A 122 -6.87 -0.22 10.10
N ARG A 123 -6.31 -0.74 9.01
CA ARG A 123 -5.93 -2.16 8.96
C ARG A 123 -5.00 -2.42 10.14
N ASP A 124 -5.46 -3.24 11.08
CA ASP A 124 -4.69 -3.67 12.23
C ASP A 124 -3.54 -4.53 11.70
N THR A 125 -2.35 -3.96 11.58
CA THR A 125 -1.14 -4.74 11.30
C THR A 125 -0.74 -5.36 12.62
N GLY A 126 -1.37 -6.50 12.96
CA GLY A 126 -1.04 -7.28 14.14
C GLY A 126 0.47 -7.44 14.27
N LYS A 127 1.01 -6.93 15.38
CA LYS A 127 2.37 -7.22 15.83
C LYS A 127 2.43 -8.55 16.54
#